data_AF-W6W4F3-F1
#
_entry.id   AF-W6W4F3-F1
#
_cell.length_a   1.000
_cell.length_b   1.000
_cell.length_c   1.000
_cell.angle_alpha   90.00
_cell.angle_beta   90.00
_cell.angle_gamma   90.00
#
_symmetry.space_group_name_H-M   'P 1'
#
loop_
_entity.id
_entity.type
_entity.pdbx_description
1 polymer ?
#
loop_
_entity_poly.entity_id
_entity_poly.type
_entity_poly.pdbx_seq_one_letter_code
_entity_poly.pdbx_strand_id
1 'polypeptide(L)'
;MPVLRGGAFVFAYIFWRWRLSGVHQAGDFSSFDLHSPIEDSSPNMLAMRIREAESVVTPGLSKVAAVVGVGHTDWRQDYAAVREGKVKYDSIGLGSLAFVRALEDAGLTRDDVDGLIVGPTTPYERMGEVLGIDAKWGGQADAMLGVIQACMAIKSGLAEVVALVYGNNQRSGKVNYGGSNAAGGASFLSYVYHAPWGFTSQGALYAMMFRRYMEETGLTSAELGEVAVAQRIGASLNPNALMQQRITVEDYLASEFICEPLHIFDYCLINDGGVALIITSAERARKAANPVMIHGVGRYDLNTGATSLEPRLTEYYLPAQQKVAEQVFNMAGVGPKDMDTLQVYDSFSCHIPLALEGYGYCPAGGAGKFLREEGVALGRRLPVNTSGGHLSESYMQGWAHQVEAVRQVRGICGERQVPDCRFVHYSSDVAGKAVSIIYGR
;
A
#
# COMPACT_ATOMS: atom_id res chain seq x y z
N MET A 1 -23.49 -46.82 21.52
CA MET A 1 -24.84 -46.87 20.89
C MET A 1 -25.61 -45.64 21.34
N PRO A 2 -26.44 -44.96 20.49
CA PRO A 2 -26.70 -45.18 19.07
C PRO A 2 -26.85 -43.89 18.19
N VAL A 3 -27.06 -44.14 16.88
CA VAL A 3 -27.76 -43.38 15.80
C VAL A 3 -27.13 -42.14 15.11
N LEU A 4 -26.84 -42.39 13.82
CA LEU A 4 -26.61 -41.51 12.66
C LEU A 4 -27.83 -40.68 12.21
N ARG A 5 -27.62 -39.52 11.56
CA ARG A 5 -28.16 -39.21 10.20
C ARG A 5 -27.77 -37.83 9.66
N GLY A 6 -27.47 -37.81 8.34
CA GLY A 6 -27.46 -36.67 7.41
C GLY A 6 -26.17 -35.83 7.41
N GLY A 7 -25.49 -35.54 6.30
CA GLY A 7 -25.69 -35.82 4.89
C GLY A 7 -24.57 -35.09 4.15
N ALA A 8 -23.68 -35.82 3.48
CA ALA A 8 -22.61 -35.27 2.67
C ALA A 8 -22.92 -35.59 1.21
N PHE A 9 -23.21 -34.56 0.41
CA PHE A 9 -23.29 -34.64 -1.04
C PHE A 9 -22.66 -33.39 -1.64
N VAL A 10 -21.97 -33.62 -2.75
CA VAL A 10 -21.35 -32.66 -3.69
C VAL A 10 -19.95 -32.15 -3.32
N PHE A 11 -18.92 -32.91 -3.67
CA PHE A 11 -17.79 -32.46 -4.51
C PHE A 11 -16.97 -33.70 -4.93
N ALA A 12 -17.48 -34.43 -5.92
CA ALA A 12 -16.74 -35.50 -6.60
C ALA A 12 -17.19 -35.56 -8.06
N TYR A 13 -16.92 -34.48 -8.79
CA TYR A 13 -17.11 -34.41 -10.24
C TYR A 13 -15.91 -33.66 -10.82
N ILE A 14 -14.78 -34.36 -10.97
CA ILE A 14 -13.64 -34.18 -11.92
C ILE A 14 -12.58 -35.24 -11.57
N PHE A 15 -12.98 -36.50 -11.32
CA PHE A 15 -12.01 -37.61 -11.22
C PHE A 15 -12.49 -38.89 -11.90
N TRP A 16 -13.55 -38.80 -12.71
CA TRP A 16 -14.12 -39.93 -13.43
C TRP A 16 -14.17 -39.66 -14.93
N ARG A 17 -13.02 -39.32 -15.52
CA ARG A 17 -12.83 -39.42 -16.98
C ARG A 17 -11.40 -39.71 -17.45
N TRP A 18 -10.55 -40.24 -16.56
CA TRP A 18 -9.16 -40.57 -16.89
C TRP A 18 -8.78 -42.02 -16.53
N ARG A 19 -9.72 -42.96 -16.70
CA ARG A 19 -9.48 -44.39 -16.42
C ARG A 19 -10.15 -45.36 -17.40
N LEU A 20 -10.31 -44.97 -18.67
CA LEU A 20 -10.80 -45.87 -19.74
C LEU A 20 -10.12 -45.65 -21.11
N SER A 21 -8.84 -45.31 -21.13
CA SER A 21 -8.02 -45.46 -22.34
C SER A 21 -6.69 -46.10 -21.94
N GLY A 22 -6.70 -47.43 -21.84
CA GLY A 22 -5.52 -48.23 -21.55
C GLY A 22 -4.47 -48.04 -22.64
N VAL A 23 -3.37 -47.39 -22.28
CA VAL A 23 -2.09 -47.51 -22.97
C VAL A 23 -1.01 -47.55 -21.88
N HIS A 24 -0.45 -48.74 -21.69
CA HIS A 24 0.74 -48.97 -20.88
C HIS A 24 1.98 -48.61 -21.71
N GLN A 25 2.81 -47.70 -21.23
CA GLN A 25 4.26 -47.81 -21.37
C GLN A 25 4.95 -46.87 -20.37
N ALA A 26 5.74 -47.45 -19.48
CA ALA A 26 6.70 -46.74 -18.66
C ALA A 26 7.90 -46.39 -19.54
N GLY A 27 8.16 -45.09 -19.70
CA GLY A 27 9.30 -44.56 -20.42
C GLY A 27 10.23 -43.81 -19.47
N ASP A 28 11.50 -44.17 -19.56
CA ASP A 28 12.65 -43.74 -18.77
C ASP A 28 12.94 -42.23 -18.92
N PHE A 29 13.13 -41.50 -17.83
CA PHE A 29 13.53 -40.07 -17.85
C PHE A 29 15.06 -39.93 -17.82
N SER A 30 15.73 -40.57 -18.78
CA SER A 30 17.18 -40.45 -18.96
C SER A 30 17.57 -40.34 -20.44
N SER A 31 17.19 -39.24 -21.08
CA SER A 31 17.87 -38.71 -22.27
C SER A 31 17.23 -37.38 -22.72
N PHE A 32 17.66 -36.26 -22.14
CA PHE A 32 17.62 -34.98 -22.85
C PHE A 32 19.02 -34.73 -23.38
N ASP A 33 19.20 -35.00 -24.67
CA ASP A 33 20.42 -34.75 -25.40
C ASP A 33 20.55 -33.25 -25.66
N LEU A 34 21.58 -32.62 -25.09
CA LEU A 34 21.85 -31.19 -25.16
C LEU A 34 22.70 -30.78 -26.38
N HIS A 35 22.82 -31.65 -27.39
CA HIS A 35 23.61 -31.37 -28.58
C HIS A 35 22.83 -31.60 -29.88
N SER A 36 22.09 -30.56 -30.30
CA SER A 36 21.75 -30.36 -31.71
C SER A 36 22.24 -28.97 -32.12
N PRO A 37 23.11 -28.83 -33.14
CA PRO A 37 23.58 -27.54 -33.59
C PRO A 37 22.45 -26.80 -34.33
N ILE A 38 22.13 -25.60 -33.85
CA ILE A 38 21.31 -24.64 -34.58
C ILE A 38 22.19 -24.08 -35.70
N GLU A 39 21.94 -24.51 -36.93
CA GLU A 39 22.58 -23.95 -38.12
C GLU A 39 22.07 -22.52 -38.39
N ASP A 40 23.03 -21.63 -38.49
CA ASP A 40 23.03 -20.37 -39.25
C ASP A 40 21.93 -19.32 -38.93
N SER A 41 22.17 -18.56 -37.86
CA SER A 41 21.76 -17.16 -37.83
C SER A 41 22.91 -16.33 -37.27
N SER A 42 23.39 -15.36 -38.05
CA SER A 42 24.54 -14.53 -37.68
C SER A 42 24.33 -13.85 -36.32
N PRO A 43 25.37 -13.73 -35.47
CA PRO A 43 25.27 -13.10 -34.15
C PRO A 43 24.66 -11.69 -34.18
N ASN A 44 24.81 -10.99 -35.31
CA ASN A 44 24.26 -9.65 -35.51
C ASN A 44 22.74 -9.64 -35.71
N MET A 45 22.14 -10.66 -36.34
CA MET A 45 20.69 -10.74 -36.50
C MET A 45 19.97 -11.14 -35.20
N LEU A 46 20.58 -12.01 -34.38
CA LEU A 46 20.02 -12.36 -33.08
C LEU A 46 20.14 -11.19 -32.10
N ALA A 47 21.28 -10.48 -32.08
CA ALA A 47 21.44 -9.26 -31.29
C ALA A 47 20.53 -8.12 -31.75
N MET A 48 20.25 -8.01 -33.06
CA MET A 48 19.32 -7.02 -33.60
C MET A 48 17.87 -7.39 -33.31
N ARG A 49 17.48 -8.66 -33.36
CA ARG A 49 16.15 -9.14 -32.93
C ARG A 49 15.95 -9.07 -31.42
N ILE A 50 17.00 -9.23 -30.62
CA ILE A 50 16.95 -8.98 -29.17
C ILE A 50 16.79 -7.47 -28.90
N ARG A 51 17.50 -6.60 -29.63
CA ARG A 51 17.31 -5.14 -29.54
C ARG A 51 15.95 -4.65 -30.08
N GLU A 52 15.39 -5.31 -31.08
CA GLU A 52 14.04 -5.03 -31.60
C GLU A 52 12.94 -5.66 -30.73
N ALA A 53 13.22 -6.72 -29.98
CA ALA A 53 12.33 -7.23 -28.94
C ALA A 53 12.39 -6.40 -27.64
N GLU A 54 13.53 -5.74 -27.36
CA GLU A 54 13.67 -4.74 -26.29
C GLU A 54 12.96 -3.41 -26.60
N SER A 55 12.57 -3.17 -27.86
CA SER A 55 11.83 -1.96 -28.27
C SER A 55 10.32 -2.17 -28.45
N VAL A 56 9.81 -3.38 -28.17
CA VAL A 56 8.39 -3.54 -27.86
C VAL A 56 8.19 -3.00 -26.44
N VAL A 57 8.04 -1.68 -26.35
CA VAL A 57 7.51 -1.00 -25.16
C VAL A 57 6.20 -1.72 -24.84
N THR A 58 6.24 -2.61 -23.86
CA THR A 58 5.00 -3.14 -23.28
C THR A 58 4.20 -1.90 -22.90
N PRO A 59 2.94 -1.74 -23.33
CA PRO A 59 2.22 -0.50 -23.09
C PRO A 59 2.19 -0.23 -21.57
N GLY A 60 3.02 0.71 -21.12
CA GLY A 60 3.13 1.04 -19.71
C GLY A 60 1.83 1.66 -19.22
N LEU A 61 1.59 1.58 -17.91
CA LEU A 61 0.49 2.27 -17.25
C LEU A 61 0.81 3.75 -16.98
N SER A 62 1.95 4.24 -17.46
CA SER A 62 2.33 5.65 -17.34
C SER A 62 1.29 6.55 -18.00
N LYS A 63 0.72 7.46 -17.21
CA LYS A 63 -0.20 8.53 -17.64
C LYS A 63 -1.43 8.02 -18.39
N VAL A 64 -1.86 6.77 -18.17
CA VAL A 64 -3.10 6.24 -18.75
C VAL A 64 -4.34 6.76 -18.04
N ALA A 65 -4.18 7.11 -16.76
CA ALA A 65 -5.24 7.55 -15.88
C ALA A 65 -4.77 8.70 -14.97
N ALA A 66 -5.73 9.40 -14.39
CA ALA A 66 -5.52 10.48 -13.44
C ALA A 66 -6.54 10.40 -12.30
N VAL A 67 -6.13 10.80 -11.10
CA VAL A 67 -7.06 11.07 -10.00
C VAL A 67 -7.69 12.44 -10.23
N VAL A 68 -9.01 12.47 -10.31
CA VAL A 68 -9.79 13.71 -10.51
C VAL A 68 -10.58 14.11 -9.27
N GLY A 69 -10.83 13.17 -8.35
CA GLY A 69 -11.54 13.41 -7.09
C GLY A 69 -10.90 12.70 -5.91
N VAL A 70 -10.85 13.36 -4.76
CA VAL A 70 -10.45 12.77 -3.47
C VAL A 70 -11.41 13.17 -2.36
N GLY A 71 -11.74 12.24 -1.48
CA GLY A 71 -12.67 12.47 -0.37
C GLY A 71 -12.29 11.66 0.86
N HIS A 72 -12.61 12.17 2.03
CA HIS A 72 -12.46 11.46 3.30
C HIS A 72 -13.50 11.95 4.30
N THR A 73 -13.78 11.17 5.34
CA THR A 73 -14.62 11.61 6.48
C THR A 73 -13.86 12.57 7.41
N ASP A 74 -14.55 13.20 8.36
CA ASP A 74 -13.88 13.99 9.40
C ASP A 74 -13.44 13.02 10.52
N TRP A 75 -12.17 12.60 10.47
CA TRP A 75 -11.67 11.56 11.36
C TRP A 75 -11.65 12.01 12.81
N ARG A 76 -11.51 13.32 13.09
CA ARG A 76 -11.57 13.83 14.45
C ARG A 76 -12.98 13.72 15.02
N GLN A 77 -13.99 14.09 14.23
CA GLN A 77 -15.39 13.91 14.61
C GLN A 77 -15.73 12.42 14.77
N ASP A 78 -15.29 11.58 13.83
CA ASP A 78 -15.50 10.13 13.91
C ASP A 78 -14.87 9.56 15.19
N TYR A 79 -13.61 9.92 15.48
CA TYR A 79 -12.88 9.48 16.67
C TYR A 79 -13.52 9.96 17.97
N ALA A 80 -13.98 11.22 18.02
CA ALA A 80 -14.71 11.76 19.17
C ALA A 80 -16.04 11.00 19.39
N ALA A 81 -16.80 10.76 18.31
CA ALA A 81 -18.04 10.00 18.37
C ALA A 81 -17.82 8.57 18.92
N VAL A 82 -16.74 7.89 18.51
CA VAL A 82 -16.36 6.59 19.07
C VAL A 82 -16.06 6.68 20.57
N ARG A 83 -15.30 7.68 21.01
CA ARG A 83 -14.96 7.86 22.44
C ARG A 83 -16.17 8.18 23.31
N GLU A 84 -17.16 8.87 22.75
CA GLU A 84 -18.41 9.22 23.43
C GLU A 84 -19.47 8.11 23.35
N GLY A 85 -19.21 7.01 22.63
CA GLY A 85 -20.19 5.95 22.41
C GLY A 85 -21.35 6.36 21.50
N LYS A 86 -21.15 7.36 20.64
CA LYS A 86 -22.15 7.95 19.72
C LYS A 86 -21.87 7.59 18.25
N VAL A 87 -21.36 6.39 18.00
CA VAL A 87 -21.04 5.90 16.65
C VAL A 87 -22.31 5.84 15.81
N LYS A 88 -22.32 6.53 14.67
CA LYS A 88 -23.50 6.62 13.78
C LYS A 88 -23.40 5.74 12.55
N TYR A 89 -22.18 5.50 12.07
CA TYR A 89 -21.91 4.85 10.79
C TYR A 89 -20.99 3.65 11.00
N ASP A 90 -21.25 2.60 10.24
CA ASP A 90 -20.32 1.48 10.08
C ASP A 90 -19.29 1.80 8.98
N SER A 91 -18.43 0.84 8.64
CA SER A 91 -17.45 0.98 7.55
C SER A 91 -18.10 1.33 6.22
N ILE A 92 -19.28 0.78 5.90
CA ILE A 92 -19.96 1.08 4.64
C ILE A 92 -20.42 2.54 4.63
N GLY A 93 -21.11 3.00 5.67
CA GLY A 93 -21.57 4.38 5.78
C GLY A 93 -20.43 5.41 5.74
N LEU A 94 -19.32 5.13 6.43
CA LEU A 94 -18.13 5.99 6.39
C LEU A 94 -17.52 6.05 4.99
N GLY A 95 -17.41 4.91 4.30
CA GLY A 95 -16.96 4.85 2.90
C GLY A 95 -17.89 5.64 1.96
N SER A 96 -19.20 5.53 2.14
CA SER A 96 -20.19 6.26 1.33
C SER A 96 -20.08 7.78 1.50
N LEU A 97 -19.85 8.27 2.73
CA LEU A 97 -19.63 9.70 2.97
C LEU A 97 -18.36 10.21 2.29
N ALA A 98 -17.28 9.41 2.31
CA ALA A 98 -16.06 9.76 1.60
C ALA A 98 -16.24 9.75 0.09
N PHE A 99 -17.00 8.79 -0.45
CA PHE A 99 -17.34 8.71 -1.88
C PHE A 99 -18.09 9.95 -2.38
N VAL A 100 -19.10 10.42 -1.65
CA VAL A 100 -19.84 11.66 -1.98
C VAL A 100 -18.89 12.85 -2.06
N ARG A 101 -18.00 13.01 -1.06
CA ARG A 101 -17.01 14.10 -1.05
C ARG A 101 -16.02 13.99 -2.21
N ALA A 102 -15.63 12.78 -2.61
CA ALA A 102 -14.75 12.57 -3.74
C ALA A 102 -15.41 12.89 -5.09
N LEU A 103 -16.72 12.63 -5.22
CA LEU A 103 -17.52 13.06 -6.38
C LEU A 103 -17.66 14.58 -6.45
N GLU A 104 -17.93 15.22 -5.30
CA GLU A 104 -17.99 16.68 -5.18
C GLU A 104 -16.65 17.33 -5.61
N ASP A 105 -15.52 16.81 -5.14
CA ASP A 105 -14.18 17.26 -5.53
C ASP A 105 -13.89 17.02 -7.02
N ALA A 106 -14.40 15.93 -7.59
CA ALA A 106 -14.28 15.63 -9.02
C ALA A 106 -15.20 16.49 -9.91
N GLY A 107 -16.23 17.13 -9.35
CA GLY A 107 -17.31 17.74 -10.13
C GLY A 107 -18.12 16.72 -10.93
N LEU A 108 -18.24 15.49 -10.43
CA LEU A 108 -18.96 14.39 -11.07
C LEU A 108 -20.16 13.96 -10.24
N THR A 109 -21.06 13.22 -10.87
CA THR A 109 -22.18 12.56 -10.20
C THR A 109 -21.91 11.06 -10.10
N ARG A 110 -22.70 10.36 -9.29
CA ARG A 110 -22.63 8.90 -9.21
C ARG A 110 -22.84 8.24 -10.58
N ASP A 111 -23.72 8.80 -11.40
CA ASP A 111 -24.09 8.22 -12.70
C ASP A 111 -22.94 8.29 -13.73
N ASP A 112 -21.89 9.06 -13.44
CA ASP A 112 -20.65 9.06 -14.21
C ASP A 112 -19.75 7.85 -13.91
N VAL A 113 -19.93 7.17 -12.77
CA VAL A 113 -19.06 6.09 -12.29
C VAL A 113 -19.47 4.76 -12.91
N ASP A 114 -18.57 4.13 -13.66
CA ASP A 114 -18.80 2.83 -14.28
C ASP A 114 -17.81 1.74 -13.83
N GLY A 115 -16.89 2.07 -12.93
CA GLY A 115 -16.07 1.10 -12.21
C GLY A 115 -16.08 1.31 -10.70
N LEU A 116 -16.04 0.22 -9.92
CA LEU A 116 -16.03 0.29 -8.46
C LEU A 116 -15.00 -0.68 -7.87
N ILE A 117 -14.03 -0.16 -7.13
CA ILE A 117 -13.13 -0.94 -6.30
C ILE A 117 -13.37 -0.55 -4.85
N VAL A 118 -13.58 -1.55 -3.99
CA VAL A 118 -13.76 -1.32 -2.55
C VAL A 118 -12.60 -1.90 -1.75
N GLY A 119 -12.40 -1.40 -0.53
CA GLY A 119 -11.35 -1.95 0.34
C GLY A 119 -11.54 -3.43 0.68
N PRO A 120 -10.47 -4.12 1.09
CA PRO A 120 -10.43 -5.59 1.13
C PRO A 120 -11.39 -6.22 2.14
N THR A 121 -11.79 -5.45 3.16
CA THR A 121 -12.71 -5.90 4.22
C THR A 121 -14.15 -5.43 3.99
N THR A 122 -14.43 -4.72 2.90
CA THR A 122 -15.76 -4.19 2.59
C THR A 122 -16.46 -5.11 1.59
N PRO A 123 -17.65 -5.66 1.88
CA PRO A 123 -18.37 -6.48 0.91
C PRO A 123 -18.72 -5.65 -0.34
N TYR A 124 -18.23 -6.10 -1.51
CA TYR A 124 -18.32 -5.37 -2.77
C TYR A 124 -19.78 -5.11 -3.18
N GLU A 125 -20.59 -6.17 -3.19
CA GLU A 125 -21.99 -6.12 -3.64
C GLU A 125 -22.80 -5.19 -2.74
N ARG A 126 -22.54 -5.23 -1.42
CA ARG A 126 -23.25 -4.38 -0.46
C ARG A 126 -22.87 -2.91 -0.62
N MET A 127 -21.59 -2.61 -0.84
CA MET A 127 -21.18 -1.23 -1.10
C MET A 127 -21.78 -0.74 -2.42
N GLY A 128 -21.76 -1.55 -3.48
CA GLY A 128 -22.42 -1.24 -4.75
C GLY A 128 -23.91 -0.93 -4.57
N GLU A 129 -24.64 -1.75 -3.80
CA GLU A 129 -26.06 -1.53 -3.47
C GLU A 129 -26.29 -0.21 -2.73
N VAL A 130 -25.50 0.08 -1.69
CA VAL A 130 -25.65 1.30 -0.87
C VAL A 130 -25.30 2.56 -1.66
N LEU A 131 -24.27 2.51 -2.49
CA LEU A 131 -23.91 3.62 -3.37
C LEU A 131 -24.92 3.76 -4.52
N GLY A 132 -25.56 2.67 -4.93
CA GLY A 132 -26.44 2.62 -6.11
C GLY A 132 -25.64 2.64 -7.41
N ILE A 133 -24.55 1.88 -7.47
CA ILE A 133 -23.63 1.81 -8.63
C ILE A 133 -23.72 0.42 -9.26
N ASP A 134 -24.19 0.38 -10.50
CA ASP A 134 -24.11 -0.80 -11.37
C ASP A 134 -22.82 -0.74 -12.20
N ALA A 135 -21.70 -1.12 -11.59
CA ALA A 135 -20.39 -1.03 -12.22
C ALA A 135 -20.21 -2.06 -13.34
N LYS A 136 -19.62 -1.65 -14.47
CA LYS A 136 -19.19 -2.54 -15.56
C LYS A 136 -18.01 -3.42 -15.15
N TRP A 137 -17.16 -2.89 -14.28
CA TRP A 137 -15.97 -3.57 -13.80
C TRP A 137 -15.69 -3.18 -12.35
N GLY A 138 -15.28 -4.14 -11.53
CA GLY A 138 -15.03 -3.86 -10.13
C GLY A 138 -14.49 -5.03 -9.34
N GLY A 139 -14.28 -4.80 -8.04
CA GLY A 139 -13.81 -5.81 -7.11
C GLY A 139 -13.34 -5.24 -5.79
N GLN A 140 -12.47 -5.98 -5.12
CA GLN A 140 -11.85 -5.61 -3.85
C GLN A 140 -10.34 -5.53 -4.01
N ALA A 141 -9.71 -4.52 -3.40
CA ALA A 141 -8.26 -4.37 -3.39
C ALA A 141 -7.79 -3.55 -2.20
N ASP A 142 -6.51 -3.63 -1.86
CA ASP A 142 -5.86 -2.65 -0.98
C ASP A 142 -5.65 -1.30 -1.67
N ALA A 143 -5.17 -0.31 -0.90
CA ALA A 143 -5.03 1.08 -1.34
C ALA A 143 -4.18 1.27 -2.62
N MET A 144 -3.12 0.47 -2.77
CA MET A 144 -2.18 0.61 -3.88
C MET A 144 -2.64 -0.22 -5.07
N LEU A 145 -3.03 -1.46 -4.82
CA LEU A 145 -3.48 -2.37 -5.86
C LEU A 145 -4.78 -1.88 -6.49
N GLY A 146 -5.65 -1.20 -5.72
CA GLY A 146 -6.85 -0.57 -6.27
C GLY A 146 -6.53 0.46 -7.36
N VAL A 147 -5.48 1.26 -7.17
CA VAL A 147 -5.07 2.25 -8.19
C VAL A 147 -4.49 1.55 -9.42
N ILE A 148 -3.64 0.54 -9.22
CA ILE A 148 -3.09 -0.25 -10.33
C ILE A 148 -4.21 -0.91 -11.13
N GLN A 149 -5.18 -1.53 -10.45
CA GLN A 149 -6.31 -2.18 -11.09
C GLN A 149 -7.21 -1.17 -11.82
N ALA A 150 -7.45 0.02 -11.26
CA ALA A 150 -8.18 1.09 -11.95
C ALA A 150 -7.45 1.51 -13.24
N CYS A 151 -6.12 1.72 -13.18
CA CYS A 151 -5.30 2.01 -14.36
C CYS A 151 -5.41 0.90 -15.41
N MET A 152 -5.36 -0.37 -15.00
CA MET A 152 -5.51 -1.52 -15.90
C MET A 152 -6.89 -1.54 -16.55
N ALA A 153 -7.96 -1.40 -15.76
CA ALA A 153 -9.35 -1.41 -16.26
C ALA A 153 -9.62 -0.26 -17.25
N ILE A 154 -9.10 0.93 -16.95
CA ILE A 154 -9.16 2.10 -17.84
C ILE A 154 -8.38 1.85 -19.13
N LYS A 155 -7.14 1.35 -19.02
CA LYS A 155 -6.29 1.07 -20.18
C LYS A 155 -6.89 0.01 -21.10
N SER A 156 -7.58 -0.99 -20.54
CA SER A 156 -8.24 -2.06 -21.29
C SER A 156 -9.65 -1.70 -21.77
N GLY A 157 -10.17 -0.51 -21.44
CA GLY A 157 -11.52 -0.08 -21.82
C GLY A 157 -12.66 -0.79 -21.06
N LEU A 158 -12.37 -1.40 -19.91
CA LEU A 158 -13.38 -2.07 -19.07
C LEU A 158 -14.17 -1.08 -18.20
N ALA A 159 -13.58 0.08 -17.91
CA ALA A 159 -14.22 1.22 -17.22
C ALA A 159 -13.58 2.53 -17.70
N GLU A 160 -14.30 3.64 -17.58
CA GLU A 160 -13.80 4.99 -17.87
C GLU A 160 -13.61 5.82 -16.61
N VAL A 161 -14.48 5.63 -15.61
CA VAL A 161 -14.50 6.35 -14.33
C VAL A 161 -14.61 5.32 -13.20
N VAL A 162 -13.52 5.12 -12.49
CA VAL A 162 -13.42 4.13 -11.41
C VAL A 162 -13.43 4.84 -10.06
N ALA A 163 -14.39 4.49 -9.22
CA ALA A 163 -14.43 4.87 -7.83
C ALA A 163 -13.68 3.85 -6.97
N LEU A 164 -12.76 4.34 -6.15
CA LEU A 164 -12.04 3.60 -5.13
C LEU A 164 -12.63 4.01 -3.78
N VAL A 165 -13.26 3.10 -3.05
CA VAL A 165 -14.00 3.42 -1.82
C VAL A 165 -13.56 2.53 -0.67
N TYR A 166 -13.08 3.16 0.39
CA TYR A 166 -12.68 2.48 1.62
C TYR A 166 -13.35 3.09 2.82
N GLY A 167 -13.91 2.23 3.67
CA GLY A 167 -14.34 2.61 5.01
C GLY A 167 -13.83 1.63 6.04
N ASN A 168 -13.54 2.15 7.22
CA ASN A 168 -12.93 1.45 8.31
C ASN A 168 -13.64 1.81 9.62
N ASN A 169 -13.92 0.82 10.45
CA ASN A 169 -14.50 1.00 11.78
C ASN A 169 -13.76 0.16 12.84
N GLN A 170 -12.44 0.03 12.72
CA GLN A 170 -11.63 -0.83 13.58
C GLN A 170 -11.68 -0.43 15.06
N ARG A 171 -11.84 0.87 15.36
CA ARG A 171 -11.89 1.33 16.75
C ARG A 171 -13.23 1.01 17.39
N SER A 172 -14.35 1.39 16.75
CA SER A 172 -15.69 1.06 17.29
C SER A 172 -15.98 -0.44 17.24
N GLY A 173 -15.45 -1.13 16.22
CA GLY A 173 -15.49 -2.58 16.08
C GLY A 173 -14.58 -3.33 17.07
N LYS A 174 -13.79 -2.61 17.89
CA LYS A 174 -12.88 -3.17 18.90
C LYS A 174 -11.96 -4.25 18.33
N VAL A 175 -11.40 -3.97 17.15
CA VAL A 175 -10.49 -4.87 16.46
C VAL A 175 -9.20 -4.99 17.26
N ASN A 176 -8.82 -6.22 17.61
CA ASN A 176 -7.57 -6.51 18.30
C ASN A 176 -6.46 -6.78 17.29
N TYR A 177 -5.30 -6.15 17.43
CA TYR A 177 -4.14 -6.36 16.56
C TYR A 177 -3.06 -7.28 17.16
N GLY A 178 -3.32 -7.80 18.35
CA GLY A 178 -2.41 -8.68 19.08
C GLY A 178 -3.16 -9.64 20.00
N GLY A 179 -2.44 -10.65 20.49
CA GLY A 179 -2.97 -11.66 21.40
C GLY A 179 -3.77 -12.77 20.73
N SER A 180 -4.49 -13.56 21.54
CA SER A 180 -5.20 -14.78 21.10
C SER A 180 -6.35 -14.52 20.11
N ASN A 181 -6.86 -13.29 20.05
CA ASN A 181 -7.96 -12.88 19.17
C ASN A 181 -7.50 -11.83 18.14
N ALA A 182 -6.21 -11.83 17.76
CA ALA A 182 -5.68 -10.88 16.79
C ALA A 182 -6.40 -11.00 15.42
N ALA A 183 -6.83 -9.86 14.89
CA ALA A 183 -7.45 -9.75 13.59
C ALA A 183 -6.49 -10.19 12.49
N GLY A 184 -7.03 -10.91 11.51
CA GLY A 184 -6.24 -11.59 10.49
C GLY A 184 -5.80 -13.00 10.87
N GLY A 185 -5.83 -13.40 12.15
CA GLY A 185 -5.67 -14.78 12.64
C GLY A 185 -4.74 -15.67 11.78
N ALA A 186 -5.31 -16.73 11.19
CA ALA A 186 -4.62 -17.67 10.31
C ALA A 186 -4.43 -17.20 8.85
N SER A 187 -5.01 -16.05 8.47
CA SER A 187 -4.89 -15.47 7.12
C SER A 187 -3.49 -14.92 6.84
N PHE A 188 -2.69 -14.64 7.88
CA PHE A 188 -1.27 -14.36 7.74
C PHE A 188 -0.46 -15.52 8.32
N LEU A 189 0.08 -16.36 7.44
CA LEU A 189 0.79 -17.58 7.83
C LEU A 189 1.97 -17.32 8.79
N SER A 190 2.61 -16.16 8.73
CA SER A 190 3.67 -15.77 9.68
C SER A 190 3.17 -15.72 11.12
N TYR A 191 1.92 -15.30 11.37
CA TYR A 191 1.33 -15.40 12.72
C TYR A 191 1.16 -16.84 13.15
N VAL A 192 0.78 -17.75 12.25
CA VAL A 192 0.59 -19.16 12.60
C VAL A 192 1.90 -19.78 13.08
N TYR A 193 3.01 -19.52 12.37
CA TYR A 193 4.31 -20.08 12.73
C TYR A 193 4.95 -19.42 13.96
N HIS A 194 4.70 -18.14 14.20
CA HIS A 194 5.42 -17.39 15.23
C HIS A 194 4.58 -17.03 16.46
N ALA A 195 3.25 -17.15 16.41
CA ALA A 195 2.37 -16.93 17.57
C ALA A 195 2.68 -17.83 18.77
N PRO A 196 3.04 -19.13 18.61
CA PRO A 196 3.46 -19.96 19.75
C PRO A 196 4.68 -19.42 20.51
N TRP A 197 5.48 -18.58 19.85
CA TRP A 197 6.67 -17.94 20.40
C TRP A 197 6.40 -16.50 20.90
N GLY A 198 5.14 -16.09 20.98
CA GLY A 198 4.73 -14.78 21.49
C GLY A 198 4.58 -13.68 20.42
N PHE A 199 4.92 -13.95 19.14
CA PHE A 199 4.75 -13.00 18.03
C PHE A 199 3.30 -12.96 17.54
N THR A 200 2.43 -12.45 18.40
CA THR A 200 0.98 -12.43 18.18
C THR A 200 0.47 -11.15 17.52
N SER A 201 1.35 -10.20 17.19
CA SER A 201 1.03 -8.92 16.54
C SER A 201 2.06 -8.56 15.48
N GLN A 202 1.68 -7.75 14.48
CA GLN A 202 2.63 -7.22 13.50
C GLN A 202 3.73 -6.43 14.23
N GLY A 203 3.37 -5.68 15.28
CA GLY A 203 4.33 -4.90 16.06
C GLY A 203 5.46 -5.73 16.63
N ALA A 204 5.18 -6.94 17.14
CA ALA A 204 6.22 -7.84 17.62
C ALA A 204 7.18 -8.31 16.50
N LEU A 205 6.65 -8.59 15.31
CA LEU A 205 7.46 -8.98 14.15
C LEU A 205 8.32 -7.82 13.64
N TYR A 206 7.79 -6.59 13.63
CA TYR A 206 8.53 -5.39 13.22
C TYR A 206 9.53 -4.94 14.29
N ALA A 207 9.24 -5.09 15.58
CA ALA A 207 10.18 -4.82 16.67
C ALA A 207 11.41 -5.74 16.59
N MET A 208 11.21 -7.04 16.37
CA MET A 208 12.32 -7.99 16.17
C MET A 208 13.16 -7.64 14.93
N MET A 209 12.49 -7.35 13.81
CA MET A 209 13.17 -6.92 12.58
C MET A 209 14.01 -5.67 12.82
N PHE A 210 13.43 -4.66 13.46
CA PHE A 210 14.08 -3.40 13.67
C PHE A 210 15.21 -3.49 14.69
N ARG A 211 15.07 -4.33 15.72
CA ARG A 211 16.17 -4.64 16.65
C ARG A 211 17.40 -5.13 15.89
N ARG A 212 17.20 -6.10 14.99
CA ARG A 212 18.27 -6.66 14.17
C ARG A 212 18.87 -5.61 13.24
N TYR A 213 18.03 -4.79 12.61
CA TYR A 213 18.47 -3.68 11.76
C TYR A 213 19.30 -2.64 12.53
N MET A 214 18.90 -2.26 13.75
CA MET A 214 19.68 -1.37 14.62
C MET A 214 21.06 -1.94 14.97
N GLU A 215 21.12 -3.24 15.30
CA GLU A 215 22.39 -3.92 15.62
C GLU A 215 23.36 -3.96 14.42
N GLU A 216 22.84 -4.10 13.20
CA GLU A 216 23.65 -4.18 11.99
C GLU A 216 24.11 -2.80 11.48
N THR A 217 23.22 -1.81 11.55
CA THR A 217 23.47 -0.48 10.95
C THR A 217 23.99 0.55 11.94
N GLY A 218 23.80 0.31 13.23
CA GLY A 218 24.09 1.30 14.29
C GLY A 218 23.06 2.42 14.38
N LEU A 219 21.92 2.34 13.67
CA LEU A 219 20.83 3.31 13.80
C LEU A 219 20.33 3.35 15.25
N THR A 220 20.22 4.55 15.81
CA THR A 220 19.85 4.78 17.20
C THR A 220 18.35 5.01 17.39
N SER A 221 17.83 4.73 18.58
CA SER A 221 16.44 5.05 18.94
C SER A 221 16.14 6.55 18.77
N ALA A 222 17.08 7.43 19.08
CA ALA A 222 16.93 8.88 18.87
C ALA A 222 16.74 9.24 17.39
N GLU A 223 17.49 8.60 16.47
CA GLU A 223 17.33 8.81 15.03
C GLU A 223 15.98 8.27 14.53
N LEU A 224 15.49 7.15 15.07
CA LEU A 224 14.12 6.72 14.78
C LEU A 224 13.09 7.72 15.33
N GLY A 225 13.33 8.30 16.50
CA GLY A 225 12.47 9.33 17.10
C GLY A 225 12.25 10.55 16.21
N GLU A 226 13.23 10.92 15.38
CA GLU A 226 13.07 11.97 14.36
C GLU A 226 11.92 11.69 13.39
N VAL A 227 11.63 10.42 13.11
CA VAL A 227 10.47 10.02 12.29
C VAL A 227 9.18 10.38 13.01
N ALA A 228 9.02 9.98 14.27
CA ALA A 228 7.82 10.27 15.05
C ALA A 228 7.59 11.78 15.21
N VAL A 229 8.66 12.55 15.47
CA VAL A 229 8.64 14.02 15.54
C VAL A 229 8.19 14.61 14.20
N ALA A 230 8.75 14.17 13.07
CA ALA A 230 8.36 14.61 11.74
C ALA A 230 6.87 14.36 11.44
N GLN A 231 6.37 13.16 11.75
CA GLN A 231 4.95 12.84 11.61
C GLN A 231 4.08 13.78 12.45
N ARG A 232 4.54 14.13 13.65
CA ARG A 232 3.80 15.02 14.54
C ARG A 232 3.78 16.47 14.11
N ILE A 233 4.84 16.93 13.45
CA ILE A 233 4.87 18.25 12.82
C ILE A 233 3.80 18.31 11.72
N GLY A 234 3.75 17.33 10.81
CA GLY A 234 2.73 17.24 9.75
C GLY A 234 1.31 17.22 10.31
N ALA A 235 1.06 16.34 11.29
CA ALA A 235 -0.25 16.23 11.92
C ALA A 235 -0.68 17.50 12.69
N SER A 236 0.26 18.21 13.35
CA SER A 236 -0.05 19.45 14.07
C SER A 236 -0.61 20.56 13.16
N LEU A 237 -0.28 20.50 11.87
CA LEU A 237 -0.73 21.43 10.84
C LEU A 237 -1.92 20.88 10.02
N ASN A 238 -2.39 19.68 10.34
CA ASN A 238 -3.49 19.02 9.65
C ASN A 238 -4.75 19.08 10.51
N PRO A 239 -5.78 19.87 10.13
CA PRO A 239 -6.97 20.01 10.96
C PRO A 239 -7.75 18.70 11.15
N ASN A 240 -7.56 17.71 10.27
CA ASN A 240 -8.23 16.41 10.34
C ASN A 240 -7.37 15.31 11.00
N ALA A 241 -6.11 15.59 11.36
CA ALA A 241 -5.28 14.62 12.06
C ALA A 241 -5.76 14.41 13.49
N LEU A 242 -5.73 13.15 13.94
CA LEU A 242 -6.16 12.77 15.28
C LEU A 242 -5.20 13.27 16.35
N MET A 243 -3.91 13.30 16.04
CA MET A 243 -2.88 13.59 17.01
C MET A 243 -2.05 14.81 16.61
N GLN A 244 -2.47 15.97 17.11
CA GLN A 244 -1.92 17.25 16.68
C GLN A 244 -0.88 17.84 17.66
N GLN A 245 -0.76 17.27 18.86
CA GLN A 245 0.21 17.72 19.85
C GLN A 245 1.63 17.35 19.40
N ARG A 246 2.47 18.36 19.14
CA ARG A 246 3.89 18.19 18.83
C ARG A 246 4.64 17.51 19.98
N ILE A 247 5.66 16.76 19.64
CA ILE A 247 6.58 16.05 20.54
C ILE A 247 8.02 16.35 20.14
N THR A 248 8.95 16.19 21.08
CA THR A 248 10.41 16.20 20.78
C THR A 248 10.99 14.79 20.77
N VAL A 249 12.26 14.64 20.39
CA VAL A 249 12.97 13.36 20.49
C VAL A 249 13.11 12.93 21.96
N GLU A 250 13.25 13.88 22.89
CA GLU A 250 13.27 13.58 24.32
C GLU A 250 11.92 13.04 24.82
N ASP A 251 10.80 13.62 24.37
CA ASP A 251 9.46 13.07 24.65
C ASP A 251 9.33 11.65 24.12
N TYR A 252 9.87 11.39 22.92
CA TYR A 252 9.90 10.07 22.31
C TYR A 252 10.71 9.07 23.14
N LEU A 253 11.95 9.41 23.49
CA LEU A 253 12.85 8.54 24.27
C LEU A 253 12.31 8.26 25.68
N ALA A 254 11.56 9.20 26.25
CA ALA A 254 10.91 9.04 27.56
C ALA A 254 9.59 8.24 27.49
N SER A 255 9.06 7.98 26.29
CA SER A 255 7.80 7.27 26.12
C SER A 255 7.95 5.77 26.31
N GLU A 256 6.87 5.09 26.67
CA GLU A 256 6.90 3.65 26.93
C GLU A 256 7.16 2.82 25.67
N PHE A 257 7.90 1.71 25.84
CA PHE A 257 7.96 0.66 24.84
C PHE A 257 6.63 -0.10 24.80
N ILE A 258 6.09 -0.30 23.60
CA ILE A 258 5.03 -1.29 23.37
C ILE A 258 5.65 -2.66 23.17
N CYS A 259 6.73 -2.73 22.38
CA CYS A 259 7.57 -3.91 22.23
C CYS A 259 8.97 -3.42 21.86
N GLU A 260 9.94 -3.58 22.76
CA GLU A 260 11.32 -3.11 22.53
C GLU A 260 11.86 -3.63 21.19
N PRO A 261 12.45 -2.75 20.35
CA PRO A 261 12.88 -1.37 20.64
C PRO A 261 11.88 -0.28 20.17
N LEU A 262 10.62 -0.63 19.89
CA LEU A 262 9.60 0.29 19.39
C LEU A 262 8.75 0.88 20.52
N HIS A 263 8.75 2.21 20.59
CA HIS A 263 7.97 3.03 21.52
C HIS A 263 6.52 3.18 21.07
N ILE A 264 5.64 3.68 21.94
CA ILE A 264 4.24 3.94 21.62
C ILE A 264 4.05 4.86 20.39
N PHE A 265 4.96 5.81 20.19
CA PHE A 265 4.92 6.71 19.02
C PHE A 265 5.38 6.05 17.71
N ASP A 266 5.93 4.84 17.77
CA ASP A 266 6.29 4.06 16.59
C ASP A 266 5.12 3.26 16.02
N TYR A 267 3.96 3.25 16.68
CA TYR A 267 2.79 2.47 16.27
C TYR A 267 1.75 3.36 15.62
N CYS A 268 1.15 2.87 14.54
CA CYS A 268 -0.01 3.52 13.93
C CYS A 268 -1.21 3.62 14.87
N LEU A 269 -2.11 4.54 14.54
CA LEU A 269 -3.34 4.75 15.28
C LEU A 269 -4.37 3.62 15.02
N ILE A 270 -5.43 3.62 15.82
CA ILE A 270 -6.64 2.82 15.55
C ILE A 270 -7.82 3.78 15.63
N ASN A 271 -8.50 3.96 14.50
CA ASN A 271 -9.63 4.87 14.33
C ASN A 271 -10.68 4.31 13.38
N ASP A 272 -11.81 5.02 13.33
CA ASP A 272 -12.82 4.84 12.31
C ASP A 272 -12.66 5.96 11.26
N GLY A 273 -13.10 5.72 10.04
CA GLY A 273 -13.11 6.73 8.99
C GLY A 273 -13.45 6.17 7.60
N GLY A 274 -13.60 7.06 6.63
CA GLY A 274 -13.72 6.72 5.21
C GLY A 274 -12.76 7.52 4.34
N VAL A 275 -12.36 6.93 3.20
CA VAL A 275 -11.55 7.54 2.15
C VAL A 275 -12.07 7.08 0.79
N ALA A 276 -12.09 7.97 -0.18
CA ALA A 276 -12.41 7.63 -1.56
C ALA A 276 -11.58 8.42 -2.57
N LEU A 277 -11.35 7.80 -3.74
CA LEU A 277 -10.70 8.39 -4.90
C LEU A 277 -11.56 8.18 -6.13
N ILE A 278 -11.60 9.16 -7.02
CA ILE A 278 -12.19 9.04 -8.36
C ILE A 278 -11.07 9.11 -9.38
N ILE A 279 -10.93 8.03 -10.16
CA ILE A 279 -9.88 7.88 -11.16
C ILE A 279 -10.53 7.79 -12.54
N THR A 280 -10.05 8.56 -13.50
CA THR A 280 -10.56 8.53 -14.88
C THR A 280 -9.43 8.32 -15.87
N SER A 281 -9.80 8.03 -17.12
CA SER A 281 -8.84 8.11 -18.24
C SER A 281 -8.16 9.48 -18.29
N ALA A 282 -6.89 9.51 -18.70
CA ALA A 282 -6.14 10.75 -18.87
C ALA A 282 -6.81 11.69 -19.88
N GLU A 283 -7.52 11.14 -20.86
CA GLU A 283 -8.30 11.91 -21.82
C GLU A 283 -9.47 12.64 -21.18
N ARG A 284 -10.29 11.94 -20.38
CA ARG A 284 -11.41 12.56 -19.66
C ARG A 284 -10.91 13.56 -18.62
N ALA A 285 -9.80 13.24 -17.97
CA ALA A 285 -9.18 14.06 -16.93
C ALA A 285 -8.82 15.48 -17.42
N ARG A 286 -8.61 15.70 -18.73
CA ARG A 286 -8.40 17.05 -19.31
C ARG A 286 -9.55 18.02 -19.06
N LYS A 287 -10.76 17.52 -18.76
CA LYS A 287 -11.93 18.33 -18.42
C LYS A 287 -12.06 18.60 -16.92
N ALA A 288 -11.31 17.88 -16.08
CA ALA A 288 -11.30 18.10 -14.64
C ALA A 288 -10.51 19.37 -14.31
N ALA A 289 -10.86 20.04 -13.21
CA ALA A 289 -10.21 21.29 -12.82
C ALA A 289 -8.72 21.11 -12.49
N ASN A 290 -8.39 20.08 -11.68
CA ASN A 290 -7.04 19.81 -11.21
C ASN A 290 -6.73 18.29 -11.21
N PRO A 291 -6.62 17.64 -12.37
CA PRO A 291 -6.27 16.23 -12.44
C PRO A 291 -4.85 15.98 -11.93
N VAL A 292 -4.62 14.84 -11.28
CA VAL A 292 -3.29 14.37 -10.89
C VAL A 292 -2.98 13.08 -11.62
N MET A 293 -1.99 13.12 -12.50
CA MET A 293 -1.58 12.00 -13.33
C MET A 293 -0.91 10.91 -12.49
N ILE A 294 -1.15 9.65 -12.88
CA ILE A 294 -0.43 8.49 -12.36
C ILE A 294 0.72 8.22 -13.31
N HIS A 295 1.94 8.61 -12.95
CA HIS A 295 3.12 8.57 -13.83
C HIS A 295 3.81 7.21 -13.84
N GLY A 296 3.77 6.49 -12.71
CA GLY A 296 4.40 5.18 -12.61
C GLY A 296 3.73 4.33 -11.54
N VAL A 297 3.73 3.02 -11.77
CA VAL A 297 3.36 2.02 -10.77
C VAL A 297 4.38 0.89 -10.78
N GLY A 298 4.64 0.29 -9.63
CA GLY A 298 5.51 -0.88 -9.51
C GLY A 298 4.98 -1.83 -8.45
N ARG A 299 5.17 -3.14 -8.66
CA ARG A 299 4.85 -4.16 -7.66
C ARG A 299 5.85 -5.30 -7.71
N TYR A 300 6.24 -5.79 -6.54
CA TYR A 300 7.03 -7.00 -6.42
C TYR A 300 6.71 -7.72 -5.11
N ASP A 301 6.47 -9.03 -5.22
CA ASP A 301 6.14 -9.87 -4.09
C ASP A 301 7.31 -10.84 -3.83
N LEU A 302 8.02 -10.64 -2.73
CA LEU A 302 9.02 -11.60 -2.26
C LEU A 302 8.31 -12.76 -1.56
N ASN A 303 8.14 -13.88 -2.28
CA ASN A 303 7.43 -15.08 -1.78
C ASN A 303 8.37 -16.19 -1.29
N THR A 304 9.61 -16.22 -1.79
CA THR A 304 10.60 -17.20 -1.34
C THR A 304 10.86 -17.00 0.15
N GLY A 305 10.57 -18.02 0.96
CA GLY A 305 10.71 -17.93 2.41
C GLY A 305 9.73 -16.99 3.10
N ALA A 306 8.60 -16.60 2.47
CA ALA A 306 7.67 -15.60 3.04
C ALA A 306 7.00 -16.01 4.38
N THR A 307 7.00 -17.31 4.72
CA THR A 307 6.56 -17.81 6.03
C THR A 307 7.69 -17.91 7.06
N SER A 308 8.94 -17.71 6.64
CA SER A 308 10.13 -17.62 7.50
C SER A 308 10.33 -16.18 7.99
N LEU A 309 11.01 -16.03 9.12
CA LEU A 309 11.53 -14.73 9.56
C LEU A 309 12.76 -14.30 8.77
N GLU A 310 13.43 -15.20 8.05
CA GLU A 310 14.71 -14.93 7.42
C GLU A 310 14.70 -13.70 6.49
N PRO A 311 13.83 -13.58 5.45
CA PRO A 311 13.86 -12.40 4.57
C PRO A 311 13.57 -11.08 5.31
N ARG A 312 12.84 -11.16 6.43
CA ARG A 312 12.58 -10.03 7.31
C ARG A 312 13.83 -9.62 8.07
N LEU A 313 14.59 -10.58 8.60
CA LEU A 313 15.72 -10.33 9.52
C LEU A 313 17.08 -10.15 8.82
N THR A 314 17.23 -10.62 7.59
CA THR A 314 18.51 -10.56 6.86
C THR A 314 18.51 -9.49 5.79
N GLU A 315 17.40 -9.31 5.08
CA GLU A 315 17.31 -8.42 3.92
C GLU A 315 16.37 -7.25 4.17
N TYR A 316 15.59 -7.28 5.26
CA TYR A 316 14.62 -6.23 5.63
C TYR A 316 13.64 -5.88 4.49
N TYR A 317 13.36 -6.86 3.63
CA TYR A 317 12.59 -6.72 2.39
C TYR A 317 13.15 -5.72 1.35
N LEU A 318 14.40 -5.25 1.51
CA LEU A 318 15.07 -4.33 0.58
C LEU A 318 15.04 -4.82 -0.88
N PRO A 319 15.25 -6.11 -1.20
CA PRO A 319 15.19 -6.56 -2.60
C PRO A 319 13.82 -6.34 -3.25
N ALA A 320 12.72 -6.49 -2.49
CA ALA A 320 11.39 -6.23 -3.01
C ALA A 320 11.22 -4.73 -3.33
N GLN A 321 11.63 -3.85 -2.41
CA GLN A 321 11.56 -2.41 -2.58
C GLN A 321 12.43 -1.93 -3.77
N GLN A 322 13.65 -2.46 -3.92
CA GLN A 322 14.54 -2.13 -5.03
C GLN A 322 13.95 -2.56 -6.38
N LYS A 323 13.33 -3.75 -6.46
CA LYS A 323 12.63 -4.20 -7.67
C LYS A 323 11.41 -3.35 -8.01
N VAL A 324 10.72 -2.84 -7.01
CA VAL A 324 9.62 -1.89 -7.23
C VAL A 324 10.14 -0.52 -7.64
N ALA A 325 11.24 -0.05 -7.03
CA ALA A 325 11.91 1.20 -7.39
C ALA A 325 12.31 1.20 -8.87
N GLU A 326 12.95 0.12 -9.35
CA GLU A 326 13.28 -0.07 -10.77
C GLU A 326 12.03 0.10 -11.66
N GLN A 327 10.91 -0.54 -11.32
CA GLN A 327 9.69 -0.48 -12.12
C GLN A 327 9.07 0.93 -12.12
N VAL A 328 8.84 1.50 -10.94
CA VAL A 328 8.07 2.74 -10.79
C VAL A 328 8.83 3.95 -11.35
N PHE A 329 10.13 4.03 -11.09
CA PHE A 329 10.98 5.12 -11.58
C PHE A 329 11.17 5.04 -13.10
N ASN A 330 11.46 3.85 -13.64
CA ASN A 330 11.57 3.68 -15.09
C ASN A 330 10.25 3.99 -15.82
N MET A 331 9.11 3.56 -15.25
CA MET A 331 7.80 3.84 -15.84
C MET A 331 7.45 5.34 -15.83
N ALA A 332 7.83 6.05 -14.76
CA ALA A 332 7.60 7.49 -14.64
C ALA A 332 8.65 8.34 -15.37
N GLY A 333 9.81 7.78 -15.74
CA GLY A 333 10.91 8.50 -16.37
C GLY A 333 11.62 9.49 -15.43
N VAL A 334 11.62 9.20 -14.13
CA VAL A 334 12.16 10.03 -13.04
C VAL A 334 12.89 9.16 -12.03
N GLY A 335 13.70 9.74 -11.15
CA GLY A 335 14.39 9.03 -10.08
C GLY A 335 14.12 9.62 -8.69
N PRO A 336 14.74 9.06 -7.63
CA PRO A 336 14.54 9.52 -6.25
C PRO A 336 14.92 10.98 -6.02
N LYS A 337 15.81 11.54 -6.84
CA LYS A 337 16.22 12.97 -6.77
C LYS A 337 15.18 13.94 -7.33
N ASP A 338 14.22 13.44 -8.11
CA ASP A 338 13.17 14.25 -8.73
C ASP A 338 11.90 14.33 -7.87
N MET A 339 11.86 13.60 -6.76
CA MET A 339 10.68 13.52 -5.88
C MET A 339 10.68 14.69 -4.89
N ASP A 340 9.57 15.41 -4.83
CA ASP A 340 9.43 16.57 -3.94
C ASP A 340 8.99 16.15 -2.54
N THR A 341 8.25 15.05 -2.43
CA THR A 341 7.89 14.41 -1.15
C THR A 341 7.66 12.91 -1.33
N LEU A 342 7.83 12.19 -0.23
CA LEU A 342 7.61 10.77 -0.14
C LEU A 342 6.45 10.50 0.84
N GLN A 343 5.49 9.68 0.44
CA GLN A 343 4.51 9.07 1.32
C GLN A 343 4.94 7.62 1.52
N VAL A 344 4.85 7.12 2.75
CA VAL A 344 5.22 5.74 3.13
C VAL A 344 4.12 5.17 3.98
N TYR A 345 3.65 3.97 3.64
CA TYR A 345 2.79 3.17 4.51
C TYR A 345 3.53 2.88 5.83
N ASP A 346 3.22 3.65 6.86
CA ASP A 346 3.94 3.73 8.13
C ASP A 346 3.13 3.10 9.26
N SER A 347 2.70 1.84 9.10
CA SER A 347 2.09 1.09 10.22
C SER A 347 3.01 1.05 11.44
N PHE A 348 4.32 1.10 11.18
CA PHE A 348 5.36 1.36 12.17
C PHE A 348 6.36 2.39 11.65
N SER A 349 6.97 3.18 12.52
CA SER A 349 7.97 4.19 12.14
C SER A 349 9.15 3.61 11.35
N CYS A 350 9.57 2.37 11.65
CA CYS A 350 10.67 1.70 10.98
C CYS A 350 10.46 1.47 9.47
N HIS A 351 9.23 1.58 8.95
CA HIS A 351 9.01 1.51 7.50
C HIS A 351 9.67 2.68 6.76
N ILE A 352 9.77 3.86 7.37
CA ILE A 352 10.36 5.05 6.75
C ILE A 352 11.87 4.89 6.49
N PRO A 353 12.73 4.54 7.47
CA PRO A 353 14.15 4.30 7.18
C PRO A 353 14.36 3.20 6.14
N LEU A 354 13.58 2.11 6.19
CA LEU A 354 13.67 1.04 5.18
C LEU A 354 13.30 1.53 3.79
N ALA A 355 12.20 2.29 3.65
CA ALA A 355 11.78 2.86 2.36
C ALA A 355 12.81 3.86 1.80
N LEU A 356 13.49 4.64 2.65
CA LEU A 356 14.55 5.54 2.22
C LEU A 356 15.70 4.77 1.53
N GLU A 357 16.06 3.61 2.07
CA GLU A 357 17.10 2.74 1.51
C GLU A 357 16.62 1.98 0.28
N GLY A 358 15.47 1.31 0.38
CA GLY A 358 14.97 0.43 -0.67
C GLY A 358 14.62 1.16 -1.97
N TYR A 359 14.25 2.44 -1.88
CA TYR A 359 13.96 3.29 -3.05
C TYR A 359 15.11 4.23 -3.43
N GLY A 360 16.28 4.08 -2.80
CA GLY A 360 17.51 4.77 -3.23
C GLY A 360 17.58 6.26 -2.86
N TYR A 361 16.85 6.70 -1.84
CA TYR A 361 17.02 8.05 -1.28
C TYR A 361 18.29 8.19 -0.44
N CYS A 362 18.75 7.07 0.14
CA CYS A 362 20.06 6.89 0.72
C CYS A 362 20.59 5.47 0.43
N PRO A 363 21.91 5.21 0.58
CA PRO A 363 22.44 3.85 0.51
C PRO A 363 21.87 2.94 1.60
N ALA A 364 21.88 1.62 1.38
CA ALA A 364 21.53 0.63 2.40
C ALA A 364 22.41 0.78 3.67
N GLY A 365 21.78 0.69 4.85
CA GLY A 365 22.36 1.04 6.15
C GLY A 365 22.58 2.55 6.37
N GLY A 366 22.19 3.41 5.43
CA GLY A 366 22.41 4.86 5.48
C GLY A 366 21.28 5.66 6.11
N ALA A 367 20.16 5.04 6.48
CA ALA A 367 18.96 5.77 6.92
C ALA A 367 19.17 6.58 8.21
N GLY A 368 19.93 6.08 9.19
CA GLY A 368 20.20 6.83 10.43
C GLY A 368 20.92 8.16 10.17
N LYS A 369 21.97 8.10 9.32
CA LYS A 369 22.66 9.31 8.84
C LYS A 369 21.73 10.25 8.09
N PHE A 370 20.87 9.69 7.22
CA PHE A 370 19.88 10.47 6.48
C PHE A 370 18.94 11.24 7.39
N LEU A 371 18.36 10.57 8.38
CA LEU A 371 17.42 11.18 9.34
C LEU A 371 18.08 12.31 10.12
N ARG A 372 19.33 12.11 10.57
CA ARG A 372 20.09 13.11 11.35
C ARG A 372 20.52 14.33 10.54
N GLU A 373 21.03 14.12 9.32
CA GLU A 373 21.66 15.20 8.53
C GLU A 373 20.66 15.89 7.60
N GLU A 374 19.85 15.11 6.89
CA GLU A 374 18.93 15.62 5.87
C GLU A 374 17.53 15.84 6.45
N GLY A 375 17.05 14.89 7.26
CA GLY A 375 15.75 14.94 7.93
C GLY A 375 14.55 14.69 7.01
N VAL A 376 13.45 14.26 7.62
CA VAL A 376 12.20 13.89 6.93
C VAL A 376 10.99 14.75 7.30
N ALA A 377 11.17 15.75 8.18
CA ALA A 377 10.11 16.67 8.54
C ALA A 377 9.76 17.65 7.40
N LEU A 378 8.61 18.30 7.50
CA LEU A 378 8.26 19.44 6.64
C LEU A 378 9.39 20.49 6.66
N GLY A 379 9.74 21.00 5.48
CA GLY A 379 10.84 21.97 5.29
C GLY A 379 12.25 21.35 5.26
N ARG A 380 12.39 20.03 5.41
CA ARG A 380 13.65 19.31 5.20
C ARG A 380 13.80 18.85 3.75
N ARG A 381 14.94 18.23 3.41
CA ARG A 381 15.29 17.85 2.02
C ARG A 381 14.21 17.03 1.33
N LEU A 382 13.65 16.05 2.05
CA LEU A 382 12.59 15.19 1.55
C LEU A 382 11.53 15.00 2.65
N PRO A 383 10.49 15.85 2.68
CA PRO A 383 9.40 15.69 3.63
C PRO A 383 8.72 14.32 3.42
N VAL A 384 8.55 13.56 4.50
CA VAL A 384 7.89 12.25 4.47
C VAL A 384 6.57 12.30 5.23
N ASN A 385 5.49 11.80 4.60
CA ASN A 385 4.14 11.75 5.18
C ASN A 385 3.67 13.12 5.69
N THR A 386 3.56 14.06 4.77
CA THR A 386 3.27 15.49 5.04
C THR A 386 2.00 15.74 5.83
N SER A 387 1.03 14.82 5.82
CA SER A 387 -0.20 14.89 6.62
C SER A 387 -0.06 14.43 8.07
N GLY A 388 1.05 13.73 8.38
CA GLY A 388 1.34 13.05 9.64
C GLY A 388 1.22 11.52 9.60
N GLY A 389 0.87 10.93 8.46
CA GLY A 389 0.90 9.49 8.23
C GLY A 389 0.01 8.68 9.17
N HIS A 390 0.18 7.36 9.17
CA HIS A 390 -0.57 6.47 10.06
C HIS A 390 -0.22 6.68 11.54
N LEU A 391 0.99 7.18 11.84
CA LEU A 391 1.42 7.42 13.22
C LEU A 391 0.69 8.59 13.89
N SER A 392 0.24 9.58 13.10
CA SER A 392 -0.29 10.84 13.65
C SER A 392 -1.57 11.36 13.02
N GLU A 393 -1.80 11.13 11.72
CA GLU A 393 -3.01 11.57 11.03
C GLU A 393 -4.19 10.65 11.37
N SER A 394 -4.20 9.47 10.77
CA SER A 394 -5.22 8.44 10.92
C SER A 394 -4.71 7.14 10.30
N TYR A 395 -5.15 5.99 10.80
CA TYR A 395 -4.85 4.68 10.22
C TYR A 395 -5.94 4.25 9.22
N MET A 396 -5.85 4.81 8.02
CA MET A 396 -6.72 4.47 6.89
C MET A 396 -6.07 3.47 5.93
N GLN A 397 -5.21 2.59 6.43
CA GLN A 397 -4.58 1.48 5.69
C GLN A 397 -4.01 1.87 4.31
N GLY A 398 -3.35 3.02 4.25
CA GLY A 398 -2.67 3.52 3.07
C GLY A 398 -3.54 4.27 2.07
N TRP A 399 -4.86 4.34 2.28
CA TRP A 399 -5.77 5.08 1.41
C TRP A 399 -5.61 6.60 1.59
N ALA A 400 -5.37 7.06 2.82
CA ALA A 400 -5.19 8.49 3.13
C ALA A 400 -3.90 9.09 2.52
N HIS A 401 -2.80 8.32 2.45
CA HIS A 401 -1.56 8.74 1.81
C HIS A 401 -1.76 9.12 0.34
N GLN A 402 -2.65 8.43 -0.37
CA GLN A 402 -3.02 8.76 -1.75
C GLN A 402 -3.69 10.13 -1.84
N VAL A 403 -4.57 10.45 -0.88
CA VAL A 403 -5.28 11.72 -0.83
C VAL A 403 -4.30 12.86 -0.56
N GLU A 404 -3.39 12.69 0.39
CA GLU A 404 -2.34 13.69 0.66
C GLU A 404 -1.41 13.85 -0.55
N ALA A 405 -1.00 12.77 -1.21
CA ALA A 405 -0.19 12.84 -2.43
C ALA A 405 -0.88 13.67 -3.52
N VAL A 406 -2.16 13.43 -3.79
CA VAL A 406 -2.95 14.19 -4.74
C VAL A 406 -3.06 15.67 -4.34
N ARG A 407 -3.30 15.97 -3.05
CA ARG A 407 -3.39 17.34 -2.54
C ARG A 407 -2.08 18.12 -2.64
N GLN A 408 -0.95 17.46 -2.38
CA GLN A 408 0.38 18.05 -2.51
C GLN A 408 0.67 18.43 -3.96
N VAL A 409 0.39 17.54 -4.93
CA VAL A 409 0.55 17.85 -6.36
C VAL A 409 -0.35 19.01 -6.79
N ARG A 410 -1.59 19.05 -6.27
CA ARG A 410 -2.57 20.11 -6.54
C ARG A 410 -2.23 21.45 -5.91
N GLY A 411 -1.31 21.50 -4.94
CA GLY A 411 -0.94 22.76 -4.29
C GLY A 411 -1.95 23.22 -3.21
N ILE A 412 -2.71 22.30 -2.61
CA ILE A 412 -3.85 22.64 -1.72
C ILE A 412 -3.66 22.17 -0.26
N CYS A 413 -2.42 21.93 0.17
CA CYS A 413 -2.13 21.45 1.54
C CYS A 413 -1.93 22.58 2.59
N GLY A 414 -2.18 23.84 2.24
CA GLY A 414 -2.03 24.98 3.16
C GLY A 414 -0.60 25.09 3.72
N GLU A 415 -0.46 25.22 5.04
CA GLU A 415 0.86 25.29 5.71
C GLU A 415 1.71 24.02 5.55
N ARG A 416 1.11 22.89 5.16
CA ARG A 416 1.82 21.63 4.90
C ARG A 416 2.29 21.50 3.45
N GLN A 417 1.98 22.48 2.59
CA GLN A 417 2.29 22.41 1.18
C GLN A 417 3.80 22.41 0.94
N VAL A 418 4.28 21.38 0.23
CA VAL A 418 5.65 21.34 -0.26
C VAL A 418 5.80 22.34 -1.41
N PRO A 419 6.79 23.26 -1.38
CA PRO A 419 7.00 24.23 -2.44
C PRO A 419 7.22 23.55 -3.79
N ASP A 420 6.60 24.09 -4.84
CA ASP A 420 6.74 23.63 -6.22
C ASP A 420 6.57 22.11 -6.42
N CYS A 421 5.70 21.48 -5.62
CA CYS A 421 5.47 20.03 -5.68
C CYS A 421 4.92 19.59 -7.05
N ARG A 422 5.74 18.83 -7.79
CA ARG A 422 5.46 18.26 -9.11
C ARG A 422 5.29 16.75 -9.04
N PHE A 423 6.09 16.07 -8.23
CA PHE A 423 6.08 14.61 -8.09
C PHE A 423 6.01 14.19 -6.63
N VAL A 424 5.07 13.29 -6.35
CA VAL A 424 4.94 12.60 -5.07
C VAL A 424 5.10 11.12 -5.29
N HIS A 425 6.07 10.53 -4.61
CA HIS A 425 6.22 9.09 -4.55
C HIS A 425 5.43 8.58 -3.35
N TYR A 426 4.61 7.56 -3.54
CA TYR A 426 3.99 6.81 -2.46
C TYR A 426 4.48 5.36 -2.49
N SER A 427 5.01 4.87 -1.37
CA SER A 427 5.44 3.48 -1.21
C SER A 427 4.68 2.75 -0.10
N SER A 428 4.44 1.47 -0.34
CA SER A 428 3.87 0.54 0.63
C SER A 428 4.66 -0.75 0.59
N ASP A 429 5.06 -1.26 1.75
CA ASP A 429 5.63 -2.59 1.90
C ASP A 429 5.09 -3.22 3.17
N VAL A 430 4.38 -4.33 3.01
CA VAL A 430 3.93 -5.16 4.12
C VAL A 430 4.39 -6.59 3.87
N ALA A 431 5.29 -7.08 4.72
CA ALA A 431 5.81 -8.45 4.65
C ALA A 431 6.40 -8.84 3.27
N GLY A 432 7.17 -7.95 2.64
CA GLY A 432 7.83 -8.20 1.36
C GLY A 432 6.88 -8.13 0.16
N LYS A 433 5.69 -7.55 0.34
CA LYS A 433 4.77 -7.16 -0.74
C LYS A 433 4.93 -5.67 -0.95
N ALA A 434 5.90 -5.32 -1.79
CA ALA A 434 6.21 -3.93 -2.10
C ALA A 434 5.35 -3.47 -3.28
N VAL A 435 4.75 -2.29 -3.13
CA VAL A 435 3.99 -1.60 -4.17
C VAL A 435 4.31 -0.11 -4.09
N SER A 436 4.45 0.54 -5.23
CA SER A 436 4.73 1.97 -5.30
C SER A 436 3.97 2.63 -6.44
N ILE A 437 3.64 3.91 -6.24
CA ILE A 437 2.98 4.77 -7.22
C ILE A 437 3.66 6.13 -7.21
N ILE A 438 3.87 6.71 -8.39
CA ILE A 438 4.29 8.10 -8.56
C ILE A 438 3.11 8.91 -9.10
N TYR A 439 2.70 9.91 -8.32
CA TYR A 439 1.74 10.92 -8.70
C TYR A 439 2.46 12.16 -9.20
N GLY A 440 1.89 12.84 -10.17
CA GLY A 440 2.42 14.13 -10.61
C GLY A 440 1.42 14.95 -11.39
N ARG A 441 1.79 16.19 -11.70
CA ARG A 441 0.96 17.08 -12.51
C ARG A 441 0.71 16.54 -13.92
#